data_AF-A0A0R3QCF3-F1
#
_entry.id   AF-A0A0R3QCF3-F1
#
_cell.length_a   1.000
_cell.length_b   1.000
_cell.length_c   1.000
_cell.angle_alpha   90.00
_cell.angle_beta   90.00
_cell.angle_gamma   90.00
#
_symmetry.space_group_name_H-M   'P 1'
#
loop_
_entity.id
_entity.type
_entity.pdbx_description
1 polymer ?
#
loop_
_entity_poly.entity_id
_entity_poly.type
_entity_poly.pdbx_seq_one_letter_code
_entity_poly.pdbx_strand_id
1 'polypeptide(L)'
;MTGIMKSQIDWIPLSVGSVRPTQGKTLAVMEVSGGSQSFNAVNQLRVLGRWMRMITIPNQSSVAKAFLEFDESGRMKPSPYYERVVDVMEELIKFTLLTRDCAEYLVDRYSERRESAEALSKRVNLRSI
;
A
#
# COMPACT_ATOMS: atom_id res chain seq x y z
N MET A 1 -8.43 -3.81 10.35
CA MET A 1 -7.68 -2.54 10.19
C MET A 1 -8.26 -1.52 11.15
N THR A 2 -7.44 -0.62 11.70
CA THR A 2 -7.94 0.46 12.56
C THR A 2 -8.67 1.53 11.73
N GLY A 3 -9.65 2.20 12.33
CA GLY A 3 -10.33 3.33 11.69
C GLY A 3 -9.34 4.45 11.34
N ILE A 4 -8.36 4.71 12.21
CA ILE A 4 -7.29 5.70 11.99
C ILE A 4 -6.51 5.42 10.71
N MET A 5 -6.09 4.17 10.48
CA MET A 5 -5.35 3.80 9.27
C MET A 5 -6.20 3.99 8.02
N LYS A 6 -7.48 3.63 8.09
CA LYS A 6 -8.42 3.83 6.97
C LYS A 6 -8.62 5.32 6.67
N SER A 7 -8.81 6.15 7.70
CA SER A 7 -8.95 7.60 7.54
C SER A 7 -7.73 8.24 6.90
N GLN A 8 -6.51 7.82 7.23
CA GLN A 8 -5.30 8.31 6.56
C GLN A 8 -5.32 8.05 5.05
N ILE A 9 -5.72 6.83 4.64
CA ILE A 9 -5.80 6.46 3.22
C ILE A 9 -6.93 7.25 2.53
N ASP A 10 -8.05 7.47 3.20
CA ASP A 10 -9.19 8.22 2.65
C ASP A 10 -8.86 9.67 2.29
N TRP A 11 -7.89 10.27 3.00
CA TRP A 11 -7.39 11.61 2.69
C TRP A 11 -6.43 11.66 1.48
N ILE A 12 -6.05 10.51 0.92
CA ILE A 12 -5.16 10.44 -0.25
C ILE A 12 -6.02 10.26 -1.51
N PRO A 13 -6.21 11.30 -2.33
CA PRO A 13 -6.99 11.16 -3.55
C PRO A 13 -6.22 10.33 -4.59
N LEU A 14 -6.95 9.61 -5.45
CA LEU A 14 -6.37 8.91 -6.61
C LEU A 14 -5.84 9.89 -7.68
N SER A 15 -6.27 11.15 -7.62
CA SER A 15 -5.99 12.20 -8.61
C SER A 15 -5.93 13.58 -7.95
N VAL A 16 -4.87 14.34 -8.22
CA VAL A 16 -4.83 15.79 -8.01
C VAL A 16 -4.39 16.42 -9.32
N GLY A 17 -5.36 16.81 -10.16
CA GLY A 17 -5.08 17.20 -11.55
C GLY A 17 -4.40 16.06 -12.34
N SER A 18 -3.19 16.31 -12.85
CA SER A 18 -2.36 15.32 -13.54
C SER A 18 -1.61 14.37 -12.60
N VAL A 19 -1.51 14.70 -11.31
CA VAL A 19 -0.73 13.91 -10.34
C VAL A 19 -1.54 12.71 -9.85
N ARG A 20 -0.91 11.53 -9.83
CA ARG A 20 -1.44 10.28 -9.27
C ARG A 20 -0.62 9.89 -8.02
N PRO A 21 -1.04 10.25 -6.79
CA PRO A 21 -0.19 10.14 -5.60
C PRO A 21 0.29 8.72 -5.26
N THR A 22 -0.50 7.69 -5.56
CA THR A 22 -0.22 6.29 -5.16
C THR A 22 -0.03 5.33 -6.34
N GLN A 23 -0.46 5.72 -7.53
CA GLN A 23 -0.50 4.81 -8.68
C GLN A 23 0.91 4.32 -9.06
N GLY A 24 1.06 3.00 -9.19
CA GLY A 24 2.32 2.36 -9.60
C GLY A 24 3.38 2.27 -8.50
N LYS A 25 3.15 2.87 -7.32
CA LYS A 25 4.07 2.77 -6.19
C LYS A 25 3.96 1.41 -5.50
N THR A 26 5.07 0.95 -4.95
CA THR A 26 5.13 -0.27 -4.13
C THR A 26 4.52 -0.06 -2.74
N LEU A 27 3.95 -1.13 -2.18
CA LEU A 27 3.32 -1.13 -0.86
C LEU A 27 3.65 -2.43 -0.11
N ALA A 28 4.13 -2.30 1.12
CA ALA A 28 4.17 -3.38 2.10
C ALA A 28 3.04 -3.17 3.13
N VAL A 29 2.42 -4.26 3.58
CA VAL A 29 1.35 -4.22 4.59
C VAL A 29 1.74 -5.03 5.82
N MET A 30 1.48 -4.46 6.99
CA MET A 30 1.89 -5.04 8.27
C MET A 30 0.82 -4.78 9.33
N GLU A 31 0.62 -5.73 10.25
CA GLU A 31 -0.26 -5.56 11.41
C GLU A 31 0.40 -6.04 12.71
N VAL A 32 -0.14 -5.55 13.82
CA VAL A 32 0.14 -6.05 15.17
C VAL A 32 -1.19 -6.35 15.88
N SER A 33 -1.19 -7.34 16.76
CA SER A 33 -2.35 -7.73 17.57
C SER A 33 -1.95 -7.96 19.01
N GLY A 34 -2.81 -7.60 19.96
CA GLY A 34 -2.66 -8.00 21.37
C GLY A 34 -3.08 -9.44 21.64
N GLY A 35 -3.81 -10.08 20.71
CA GLY A 35 -4.29 -11.45 20.83
C GLY A 35 -3.44 -12.46 20.06
N SER A 36 -4.02 -13.64 19.82
CA SER A 36 -3.45 -14.64 18.91
C SER A 36 -3.30 -14.09 17.48
N GLN A 37 -2.50 -14.79 16.68
CA GLN A 37 -2.22 -14.40 15.31
C GLN A 37 -3.51 -14.25 14.49
N SER A 38 -3.58 -13.17 13.72
CA SER A 38 -4.65 -12.88 12.78
C SER A 38 -4.03 -12.40 11.47
N PHE A 39 -4.85 -12.30 10.43
CA PHE A 39 -4.47 -11.69 9.15
C PHE A 39 -5.54 -10.70 8.66
N ASN A 40 -6.50 -10.35 9.51
CA ASN A 40 -7.69 -9.61 9.09
C ASN A 40 -7.34 -8.20 8.61
N ALA A 41 -6.43 -7.49 9.30
CA ALA A 41 -6.09 -6.12 8.90
C ALA A 41 -5.18 -6.11 7.67
N VAL A 42 -4.18 -6.98 7.57
CA VAL A 42 -3.31 -7.09 6.38
C VAL A 42 -4.09 -7.51 5.14
N ASN A 43 -5.09 -8.39 5.27
CA ASN A 43 -5.96 -8.75 4.15
C ASN A 43 -6.78 -7.56 3.66
N GLN A 44 -7.35 -6.77 4.58
CA GLN A 44 -8.06 -5.53 4.23
C GLN A 44 -7.13 -4.50 3.60
N LEU A 45 -5.93 -4.30 4.15
CA LEU A 45 -4.91 -3.39 3.61
C LEU A 45 -4.48 -3.81 2.20
N ARG A 46 -4.32 -5.11 1.94
CA ARG A 46 -3.95 -5.62 0.61
C ARG A 46 -5.01 -5.30 -0.44
N VAL A 47 -6.29 -5.49 -0.11
CA VAL A 47 -7.40 -5.11 -1.00
C VAL A 47 -7.43 -3.59 -1.22
N LEU A 48 -7.13 -2.79 -0.19
CA LEU A 48 -7.03 -1.34 -0.32
C LEU A 48 -5.84 -0.90 -1.17
N GLY A 49 -4.67 -1.56 -1.05
CA GLY A 49 -3.53 -1.30 -1.92
C GLY A 49 -3.87 -1.45 -3.40
N ARG A 50 -4.68 -2.48 -3.75
CA ARG A 50 -5.23 -2.63 -5.10
C ARG A 50 -6.11 -1.44 -5.51
N TRP A 51 -7.01 -0.99 -4.63
CA TRP A 51 -7.86 0.19 -4.91
C TRP A 51 -7.04 1.47 -5.11
N MET A 52 -5.95 1.62 -4.36
CA MET A 52 -4.98 2.71 -4.50
C MET A 52 -4.04 2.55 -5.70
N ARG A 53 -4.23 1.51 -6.53
CA ARG A 53 -3.41 1.18 -7.71
C ARG A 53 -1.93 1.01 -7.39
N MET A 54 -1.62 0.49 -6.20
CA MET A 54 -0.26 0.21 -5.73
C MET A 54 0.15 -1.23 -6.06
N ILE A 55 1.45 -1.45 -6.22
CA ILE A 55 2.07 -2.78 -6.31
C ILE A 55 2.26 -3.28 -4.89
N THR A 56 1.27 -4.00 -4.36
CA THR A 56 1.37 -4.58 -3.02
C THR A 56 2.23 -5.84 -3.08
N ILE A 57 3.40 -5.81 -2.41
CA ILE A 57 4.35 -6.92 -2.43
C ILE A 57 3.73 -8.20 -1.83
N PRO A 58 4.17 -9.41 -2.24
CA PRO A 58 3.59 -10.65 -1.75
C PRO A 58 3.81 -10.86 -0.25
N ASN A 59 5.00 -10.57 0.27
CA ASN A 59 5.31 -10.78 1.67
C ASN A 59 4.61 -9.75 2.58
N GLN A 60 4.31 -10.15 3.82
CA GLN A 60 3.62 -9.33 4.82
C GLN A 60 3.98 -9.77 6.24
N SER A 61 3.78 -8.86 7.20
CA SER A 61 4.02 -9.16 8.62
C SER A 61 2.74 -9.07 9.46
N SER A 62 2.56 -10.04 10.36
CA SER A 62 1.51 -10.03 11.38
C SER A 62 2.11 -10.51 12.70
N VAL A 63 2.27 -9.59 13.64
CA VAL A 63 2.87 -9.85 14.96
C VAL A 63 1.77 -10.10 15.99
N ALA A 64 1.67 -11.34 16.46
CA ALA A 64 0.74 -11.73 17.51
C ALA A 64 1.27 -11.39 18.91
N LYS A 65 0.38 -11.18 19.87
CA LYS A 65 0.72 -10.83 21.27
C LYS A 65 1.82 -9.78 21.33
N ALA A 66 1.69 -8.71 20.53
CA ALA A 66 2.79 -7.78 20.25
C ALA A 66 3.44 -7.20 21.52
N PHE A 67 2.69 -7.04 22.60
CA PHE A 67 3.22 -6.61 23.90
C PHE A 67 4.36 -7.48 24.48
N LEU A 68 4.51 -8.74 24.02
CA LEU A 68 5.62 -9.61 24.40
C LEU A 68 6.86 -9.42 23.51
N GLU A 69 6.66 -8.96 22.28
CA GLU A 69 7.68 -8.87 21.23
C GLU A 69 8.47 -7.56 21.27
N PHE A 70 8.07 -6.60 22.10
CA PHE A 70 8.80 -5.34 22.32
C PHE A 70 9.38 -5.29 23.74
N ASP A 71 10.56 -4.70 23.88
CA ASP A 71 11.18 -4.42 25.17
C ASP A 71 10.71 -3.07 25.76
N GLU A 72 11.20 -2.75 26.96
CA GLU A 72 10.84 -1.51 27.67
C GLU A 72 11.31 -0.23 26.94
N SER A 73 12.32 -0.34 26.07
CA SER A 73 12.80 0.74 25.21
C SER A 73 11.99 0.87 23.91
N GLY A 74 10.93 0.07 23.74
CA GLY A 74 10.10 0.04 22.54
C GLY A 74 10.79 -0.61 21.33
N ARG A 75 11.86 -1.39 21.54
CA ARG A 75 12.57 -2.11 20.48
C ARG A 75 11.98 -3.49 20.33
N MET A 76 11.81 -3.92 19.09
CA MET A 76 11.38 -5.28 18.81
C MET A 76 12.52 -6.24 19.17
N LYS A 77 12.19 -7.28 19.93
CA LYS A 77 13.13 -8.32 20.35
C LYS A 77 13.52 -9.18 19.14
N PRO A 78 14.71 -9.81 19.14
CA PRO A 78 15.06 -10.82 18.15
C PRO A 78 14.07 -11.99 18.22
N SER A 79 13.30 -12.20 17.16
CA SER A 79 12.30 -13.27 17.05
C SER A 79 11.97 -13.58 15.59
N PRO A 80 11.28 -14.68 15.29
CA PRO A 80 10.81 -14.97 13.93
C PRO A 80 9.92 -13.86 13.35
N TYR A 81 9.24 -13.08 14.21
CA TYR A 81 8.48 -11.91 13.76
C TYR A 81 9.41 -10.80 13.28
N TYR A 82 10.54 -10.56 13.96
CA TYR A 82 11.52 -9.58 13.53
C TYR A 82 12.19 -9.99 12.21
N GLU A 83 12.58 -11.25 12.06
CA GLU A 83 13.12 -11.78 10.79
C GLU A 83 12.13 -11.58 9.65
N ARG A 84 10.83 -11.83 9.87
CA ARG A 84 9.79 -11.53 8.87
C ARG A 84 9.71 -10.05 8.52
N VAL A 85 9.86 -9.15 9.50
CA VAL A 85 9.90 -7.70 9.24
C VAL A 85 11.09 -7.36 8.32
N VAL A 86 12.25 -7.97 8.57
CA VAL A 86 13.44 -7.81 7.72
C VAL A 86 13.14 -8.29 6.29
N ASP A 87 12.57 -9.48 6.11
CA ASP A 87 12.23 -10.01 4.79
C ASP A 87 11.27 -9.08 4.02
N VAL A 88 10.25 -8.55 4.70
CA VAL A 88 9.26 -7.64 4.09
C VAL A 88 9.91 -6.33 3.65
N MET A 89 10.82 -5.76 4.45
CA MET A 89 11.54 -4.55 4.08
C MET A 89 12.54 -4.79 2.95
N GLU A 90 13.23 -5.92 2.97
CA GLU A 90 14.15 -6.32 1.90
C GLU A 90 13.40 -6.48 0.57
N GLU A 91 12.27 -7.19 0.58
CA GLU A 91 11.41 -7.38 -0.59
C GLU A 91 10.84 -6.04 -1.09
N LEU A 92 10.38 -5.17 -0.18
CA LEU A 92 9.87 -3.85 -0.54
C LEU A 92 10.91 -3.04 -1.31
N ILE A 93 12.16 -3.02 -0.85
CA ILE A 93 13.24 -2.27 -1.53
C ILE A 93 13.56 -2.91 -2.89
N LYS A 94 13.68 -4.23 -2.97
CA LYS A 94 13.91 -4.94 -4.24
C LYS A 94 12.84 -4.60 -5.28
N PHE A 95 11.56 -4.69 -4.92
CA PHE A 95 10.45 -4.34 -5.81
C PHE A 95 10.46 -2.84 -6.17
N THR A 96 10.78 -1.97 -5.22
CA THR A 96 10.80 -0.53 -5.47
C THR A 96 11.88 -0.17 -6.47
N LEU A 97 13.10 -0.70 -6.31
CA LEU A 97 14.20 -0.48 -7.24
C LEU A 97 13.88 -1.06 -8.62
N LEU A 98 13.22 -2.23 -8.68
CA LEU A 98 12.82 -2.87 -9.93
C LEU A 98 11.77 -2.06 -10.71
N THR A 99 10.84 -1.38 -10.02
CA THR A 99 9.62 -0.85 -10.64
C THR A 99 9.60 0.66 -10.80
N ARG A 100 10.36 1.42 -10.00
CA ARG A 100 10.25 2.89 -9.96
C ARG A 100 10.60 3.56 -11.30
N ASP A 101 11.61 3.07 -12.03
CA ASP A 101 12.11 3.72 -13.25
C ASP A 101 11.26 3.39 -14.48
N CYS A 102 10.49 2.28 -14.44
CA CYS A 102 9.55 1.89 -15.49
C CYS A 102 8.08 2.15 -15.10
N ALA A 103 7.82 2.85 -14.00
CA ALA A 103 6.48 3.05 -13.45
C ALA A 103 5.53 3.72 -14.46
N GLU A 104 6.01 4.71 -15.23
CA GLU A 104 5.20 5.39 -16.26
C GLU A 104 4.72 4.43 -17.34
N TYR A 105 5.60 3.53 -17.80
CA TYR A 105 5.25 2.50 -18.76
C TYR A 105 4.26 1.48 -18.18
N LEU A 106 4.47 1.03 -16.95
CA LEU A 106 3.58 0.08 -16.27
C LEU A 106 2.16 0.61 -16.10
N VAL A 107 1.99 1.93 -16.03
CA VAL A 107 0.68 2.58 -15.84
C VAL A 107 0.12 3.18 -17.14
N ASP A 108 0.82 3.02 -18.27
CA ASP A 108 0.31 3.40 -19.58
C ASP A 108 -0.72 2.36 -20.07
N ARG A 109 -2.00 2.65 -19.83
CA ARG A 109 -3.12 1.71 -20.08
C ARG A 109 -3.76 1.94 -21.44
N TYR A 110 -4.01 0.85 -22.14
CA TYR A 110 -4.75 0.85 -23.41
C TYR A 110 -6.10 1.59 -23.34
N SER A 111 -6.87 1.39 -22.27
CA SER A 111 -8.18 2.06 -22.09
C SER A 111 -8.04 3.57 -21.94
N GLU A 112 -6.93 4.05 -21.38
CA GLU A 112 -6.64 5.48 -21.22
C GLU A 112 -6.15 6.06 -22.56
N ARG A 113 -5.36 5.31 -23.34
CA ARG A 113 -4.95 5.71 -24.71
C ARG A 113 -6.10 5.75 -25.71
N ARG A 114 -7.11 4.88 -25.55
CA ARG A 114 -8.31 4.86 -26.41
C ARG A 114 -9.25 6.04 -26.18
N GLU A 115 -9.17 6.67 -25.02
CA GLU A 115 -10.05 7.78 -24.68
C GLU A 115 -9.56 9.04 -25.41
N SER A 116 -10.42 9.64 -26.23
CA SER A 116 -10.11 10.91 -26.88
C SER A 116 -9.96 12.02 -25.84
N ALA A 117 -9.06 12.98 -26.10
CA ALA A 117 -8.81 14.10 -25.18
C ALA A 117 -10.10 14.86 -24.79
N GLU A 118 -11.07 14.96 -25.71
CA GLU A 118 -12.41 15.51 -25.45
C GLU A 118 -13.24 14.66 -24.49
N ALA A 119 -13.22 13.33 -24.62
CA ALA A 119 -13.94 12.43 -23.72
C ALA A 119 -13.33 12.44 -22.31
N LEU A 120 -11.98 12.50 -22.23
CA LEU A 120 -11.25 12.65 -20.98
C LEU A 120 -11.58 13.98 -20.31
N SER A 121 -11.56 15.08 -21.05
CA SER A 121 -11.89 16.42 -20.55
C SER A 121 -13.34 16.50 -20.03
N LYS A 122 -14.32 15.96 -20.79
CA LYS A 122 -15.71 15.88 -20.34
C LYS A 122 -15.85 15.08 -19.03
N ARG A 123 -15.21 13.92 -18.91
CA ARG A 123 -15.29 13.09 -17.70
C ARG A 123 -14.66 13.75 -16.47
N VAL A 124 -13.51 14.41 -16.63
CA VAL A 124 -12.78 15.05 -15.51
C VAL A 124 -13.51 16.31 -15.04
N ASN A 125 -14.09 17.09 -15.96
CA ASN A 125 -14.77 18.35 -15.63
C ASN A 125 -16.22 18.18 -15.14
N LEU A 126 -16.85 17.01 -15.32
CA LEU A 126 -18.23 16.76 -14.88
C LEU A 126 -18.42 16.56 -13.37
N ARG A 127 -17.37 16.60 -12.56
CA ARG A 127 -17.45 16.37 -11.09
C ARG A 127 -17.13 17.59 -10.22
N SER A 128 -17.11 18.80 -10.79
CA SER A 128 -17.25 20.02 -9.99
C SER A 128 -18.73 20.31 -9.75
N ILE A 129 -19.34 19.56 -8.84
CA ILE A 129 -20.60 19.89 -8.16
C ILE A 129 -20.28 19.91 -6.67
#